data_AF-A0A7Y0JV14-F1
#
_entry.id   AF-A0A7Y0JV14-F1
#
_cell.length_a   1.000
_cell.length_b   1.000
_cell.length_c   1.000
_cell.angle_alpha   90.00
_cell.angle_beta   90.00
_cell.angle_gamma   90.00
#
_symmetry.space_group_name_H-M   'P 1'
#
loop_
_entity.id
_entity.type
_entity.pdbx_description
1 polymer ?
#
loop_
_entity_poly.entity_id
_entity_poly.type
_entity_poly.pdbx_seq_one_letter_code
_entity_poly.pdbx_strand_id
1 'polypeptide(L)' 'MTRAYRVDRTGITITAGFSTVTTPWSAVTGVQRRRGQMIVHQGWRKMLGIPTGALTEQDQTRLWRLLQSRGAAQTVD' A
#
# COMPACT_ATOMS: atom_id res chain seq x y z
N MET A 1 3.31 9.11 -16.89
CA MET A 1 3.94 7.83 -16.47
C MET A 1 2.92 7.02 -15.68
N THR A 2 2.46 5.89 -16.23
CA THR A 2 1.51 5.00 -15.54
C THR A 2 2.25 4.24 -14.44
N ARG A 3 1.73 4.29 -13.21
CA ARG A 3 2.19 3.45 -12.11
C ARG A 3 1.20 2.30 -11.95
N ALA A 4 1.69 1.07 -12.03
CA ALA A 4 0.90 -0.11 -11.73
C ALA A 4 1.20 -0.58 -10.31
N TYR A 5 0.16 -0.97 -9.58
CA TYR A 5 0.25 -1.46 -8.21
C TYR A 5 -0.30 -2.89 -8.16
N ARG A 6 0.42 -3.78 -7.51
CA ARG A 6 0.00 -5.16 -7.26
C ARG A 6 0.21 -5.48 -5.80
N VAL A 7 -0.84 -5.93 -5.12
CA VAL A 7 -0.81 -6.35 -3.72
C VAL A 7 -1.13 -7.83 -3.65
N ASP A 8 -0.18 -8.64 -3.18
CA ASP A 8 -0.35 -10.09 -3.12
C ASP A 8 0.31 -10.73 -1.89
N ARG A 9 0.52 -12.05 -1.91
CA ARG A 9 1.13 -12.78 -0.78
C ARG A 9 2.58 -12.34 -0.48
N THR A 10 3.30 -11.86 -1.48
CA THR A 10 4.72 -11.48 -1.34
C THR A 10 4.88 -10.08 -0.77
N GLY A 11 3.90 -9.20 -1.01
CA GLY A 11 3.96 -7.82 -0.56
C GLY A 11 3.24 -6.87 -1.50
N ILE A 12 3.76 -5.65 -1.59
CA ILE A 12 3.26 -4.58 -2.45
C ILE A 12 4.29 -4.32 -3.54
N THR A 13 3.95 -4.67 -4.76
CA THR A 13 4.78 -4.45 -5.94
C THR A 13 4.31 -3.23 -6.70
N ILE A 14 5.27 -2.39 -7.10
CA ILE A 14 5.03 -1.17 -7.84
C ILE A 14 5.89 -1.18 -9.08
N THR A 15 5.27 -0.95 -10.23
CA THR A 15 5.96 -0.80 -11.50
C THR A 15 5.78 0.64 -11.99
N ALA A 16 6.90 1.32 -12.24
CA ALA A 16 6.95 2.67 -12.77
C ALA A 16 7.97 2.72 -13.92
N GLY A 17 7.49 2.85 -15.16
CA GLY A 17 8.34 2.73 -16.35
C GLY A 17 8.97 1.34 -16.43
N PHE A 18 10.31 1.28 -16.50
CA PHE A 18 11.09 0.03 -16.56
C PHE A 18 11.52 -0.48 -15.18
N SER A 19 11.12 0.18 -14.09
CA SER A 19 11.51 -0.21 -12.73
C SER A 19 10.34 -0.87 -12.01
N THR A 20 10.62 -2.03 -11.42
CA THR A 20 9.69 -2.73 -10.53
C THR A 20 10.33 -2.88 -9.15
N VAL A 21 9.58 -2.50 -8.12
CA VAL A 21 10.01 -2.61 -6.71
C VAL A 21 8.95 -3.36 -5.93
N THR A 22 9.35 -4.43 -5.24
CA THR A 22 8.48 -5.18 -4.33
C THR A 22 8.85 -4.86 -2.89
N THR A 23 7.87 -4.34 -2.14
CA THR A 23 7.96 -4.15 -0.70
C THR A 23 7.43 -5.39 0.01
N PRO A 24 8.25 -6.14 0.73
CA PRO A 24 7.78 -7.28 1.50
C PRO A 24 6.91 -6.82 2.69
N TRP A 25 5.98 -7.65 3.12
CA TRP A 25 5.09 -7.35 4.25
C TRP A 25 5.84 -7.06 5.55
N SER A 26 6.97 -7.72 5.80
CA SER A 26 7.83 -7.47 6.96
C SER A 26 8.45 -6.07 6.99
N ALA A 27 8.55 -5.41 5.83
CA ALA A 27 9.01 -4.03 5.75
C ALA A 27 7.86 -3.03 5.99
N VAL A 28 6.60 -3.47 6.01
CA VAL A 28 5.45 -2.58 6.22
C VAL A 28 5.25 -2.33 7.72
N THR A 29 5.51 -1.11 8.16
CA THR A 29 5.44 -0.68 9.57
C THR A 29 4.20 0.13 9.90
N GLY A 30 3.40 0.51 8.90
CA GLY A 30 2.20 1.32 9.10
C GLY A 30 1.40 1.50 7.82
N VAL A 31 0.12 1.83 7.95
CA VAL A 31 -0.81 2.07 6.84
C VAL A 31 -1.71 3.24 7.21
N GLN A 32 -1.91 4.20 6.30
CA GLN A 32 -2.78 5.36 6.53
C GLN A 32 -3.69 5.59 5.31
N ARG A 33 -4.95 5.96 5.53
CA ARG A 33 -5.84 6.40 4.45
C ARG A 33 -5.84 7.93 4.36
N ARG A 34 -5.58 8.49 3.18
CA ARG A 34 -5.60 9.95 2.98
C ARG A 34 -6.02 10.30 1.55
N ARG A 35 -7.04 11.16 1.42
CA ARG A 35 -7.47 11.79 0.16
C ARG A 35 -7.48 10.83 -1.06
N GLY A 36 -8.21 9.71 -0.96
CA GLY A 36 -8.33 8.75 -2.06
C GLY A 36 -7.06 7.94 -2.34
N GLN A 37 -6.17 7.85 -1.36
CA GLN A 37 -4.98 7.03 -1.40
C GLN A 37 -4.84 6.21 -0.12
N MET A 38 -4.23 5.04 -0.24
CA MET A 38 -3.70 4.28 0.89
C MET A 38 -2.20 4.41 0.89
N ILE A 39 -1.69 5.04 1.92
CA ILE A 39 -0.28 5.26 2.12
C ILE A 39 0.27 4.03 2.88
N VAL A 40 1.46 3.51 2.52
CA VAL A 40 2.17 2.34 3.14
C VAL A 40 3.61 2.64 3.68
N HIS A 41 3.89 2.51 5.00
CA HIS A 41 5.08 2.96 5.77
C HIS A 41 6.09 1.84 5.81
N GLN A 42 7.36 2.20 5.58
CA GLN A 42 8.49 1.29 5.61
C GLN A 42 9.56 1.84 6.55
N GLY A 43 9.31 1.71 7.85
CA GLY A 43 10.13 2.32 8.90
C GLY A 43 10.18 3.85 8.75
N TRP A 44 11.40 4.38 8.67
CA TRP A 44 11.72 5.81 8.60
C TRP A 44 11.64 6.37 7.18
N ARG A 45 11.48 5.53 6.15
CA ARG A 45 11.21 5.98 4.79
C ARG A 45 9.74 6.31 4.60
N LYS A 46 9.47 7.51 4.08
CA LYS A 46 8.11 7.96 3.77
C LYS A 46 7.56 7.22 2.55
N MET A 47 6.32 6.80 2.73
CA MET A 47 5.55 5.82 1.99
C MET A 47 5.29 6.09 0.50
N LEU A 48 4.96 5.00 -0.19
CA LEU A 48 4.24 4.99 -1.46
C LEU A 48 2.73 5.15 -1.22
N GLY A 49 2.08 6.06 -1.96
CA GLY A 49 0.62 6.20 -1.98
C GLY A 49 0.01 5.35 -3.08
N ILE A 50 -0.73 4.31 -2.71
CA ILE A 50 -1.54 3.51 -3.63
C ILE A 50 -2.79 4.35 -3.97
N PRO A 51 -2.98 4.79 -5.21
CA PRO A 51 -4.18 5.52 -5.61
C PRO A 51 -5.38 4.58 -5.56
N THR A 52 -6.38 4.97 -4.78
CA THR A 52 -7.61 4.19 -4.62
C THR A 52 -8.84 4.92 -5.16
N GLY A 53 -8.67 6.08 -5.81
CA GLY A 53 -9.78 6.88 -6.33
C GLY A 53 -10.59 6.21 -7.43
N ALA A 54 -10.03 5.21 -8.11
CA ALA A 54 -10.74 4.39 -9.10
C ALA A 54 -11.38 3.12 -8.51
N LEU A 55 -11.16 2.84 -7.22
CA LEU A 55 -11.71 1.66 -6.54
C LEU A 55 -13.05 2.00 -5.90
N THR A 56 -13.96 1.03 -5.90
CA THR A 56 -15.22 1.12 -5.13
C THR A 56 -14.92 1.23 -3.63
N GLU A 57 -15.84 1.76 -2.84
CA GLU A 57 -15.67 1.84 -1.38
C GLU A 57 -15.46 0.45 -0.74
N GLN A 58 -16.09 -0.57 -1.29
CA GLN A 58 -15.91 -1.95 -0.84
C GLN A 58 -14.48 -2.45 -1.10
N ASP A 59 -13.94 -2.20 -2.29
CA ASP A 59 -12.57 -2.57 -2.64
C ASP A 59 -11.54 -1.78 -1.84
N GLN A 60 -11.82 -0.49 -1.59
CA GLN A 60 -11.03 0.32 -0.68
C GLN A 60 -11.00 -0.29 0.73
N THR A 61 -12.17 -0.67 1.26
CA THR A 61 -12.25 -1.28 2.60
C THR A 61 -11.53 -2.63 2.65
N ARG A 62 -11.65 -3.45 1.60
CA ARG A 62 -10.96 -4.74 1.50
C ARG A 62 -9.45 -4.57 1.44
N LEU A 63 -8.96 -3.61 0.65
CA LEU A 63 -7.54 -3.30 0.57
C LEU A 63 -7.01 -2.77 1.90
N TRP A 64 -7.75 -1.88 2.56
CA TRP A 64 -7.39 -1.37 3.88
C TRP A 64 -7.23 -2.49 4.91
N ARG A 65 -8.22 -3.38 5.03
CA ARG A 65 -8.15 -4.54 5.94
C ARG A 65 -7.00 -5.48 5.60
N LEU A 66 -6.74 -5.71 4.31
CA LEU A 66 -5.62 -6.53 3.87
C LEU A 66 -4.29 -5.93 4.33
N LEU A 67 -4.08 -4.64 4.06
CA LEU A 67 -2.86 -3.91 4.44
C LEU A 67 -2.68 -3.90 5.97
N GLN A 68 -3.75 -3.71 6.74
CA GLN A 68 -3.72 -3.80 8.20
C GLN A 68 -3.37 -5.21 8.71
N SER A 69 -3.96 -6.25 8.12
CA SER A 69 -3.76 -7.64 8.56
C SER A 69 -2.36 -8.20 8.28
N ARG A 70 -1.62 -7.58 7.34
CA ARG A 70 -0.33 -8.11 6.86
C ARG A 70 0.86 -7.22 7.14
N GLY A 71 0.66 -5.91 7.28
CA GLY A 71 1.72 -5.07 7.82
C GLY A 71 1.95 -5.40 9.29
N ALA A 72 3.18 -5.24 9.79
CA ALA A 72 3.45 -5.18 11.23
C ALA A 72 2.91 -3.88 11.85
N ALA A 73 1.83 -3.32 11.27
CA ALA A 73 1.39 -1.97 11.42
C ALA A 73 0.76 -1.78 12.80
N GLN A 74 1.43 -1.00 13.65
CA GLN A 74 0.73 -0.21 14.66
C GLN A 74 -0.15 0.76 13.89
N THR A 75 -1.47 0.59 13.97
CA THR A 75 -2.43 1.55 13.40
C THR A 75 -2.22 2.87 14.13
N VAL A 76 -1.79 3.90 13.42
CA VAL A 76 -1.83 5.28 13.91
C VAL A 76 -3.09 5.90 13.32
N ASP A 77 -4.09 6.10 14.19
CA ASP A 77 -5.33 6.83 13.91
C ASP A 77 -5.03 8.30 13.62
#